data_AF-A0A532VE96-F1
#
_entry.id   AF-A0A532VE96-F1
#
_cell.length_a   1.000
_cell.length_b   1.000
_cell.length_c   1.000
_cell.angle_alpha   90.00
_cell.angle_beta   90.00
_cell.angle_gamma   90.00
#
_symmetry.space_group_name_H-M   'P 1'
#
loop_
_entity.id
_entity.type
_entity.pdbx_description
1 polymer ?
#
loop_
_entity_poly.entity_id
_entity_poly.type
_entity_poly.pdbx_seq_one_letter_code
_entity_poly.pdbx_strand_id
1 'polypeptide(L)'
;MLGAGAVKDTYELLRDGIRKILSCMDKKTKSKINLSLKANGKGDPKPKISWKDKKERQELLFLLVSDVRKVLQHVDTSKEDIDAKLKNAANLLAKIVSQDIEEDKRGEPRIRKGVAKDRVISTTDPEMRYGRKSGAGKFNGYKTHITKDASSDIVTNNDAAANFPDQDMAEPLIDEAKEEFGIKTKSLTGDGSYGSSGIQKKMSQPLDKKNVLIISNEVRSLARKELKIRPEGGERINMAISWEIKEGFPRRREE
;
A
#
# COMPACT_ATOMS: atom_id res chain seq x y z
N MET A 1 -15.66 4.40 17.54
CA MET A 1 -14.30 3.82 17.41
C MET A 1 -14.14 3.47 15.93
N LEU A 2 -13.31 4.20 15.18
CA LEU A 2 -13.03 3.83 13.79
C LEU A 2 -12.14 2.58 13.83
N GLY A 3 -12.51 1.53 13.07
CA GLY A 3 -11.81 0.24 13.04
C GLY A 3 -10.32 0.37 12.65
N ALA A 4 -9.55 -0.70 12.86
CA ALA A 4 -8.09 -0.71 12.74
C ALA A 4 -7.51 -0.26 11.37
N GLY A 5 -8.33 -0.16 10.31
CA GLY A 5 -7.94 0.30 8.98
C GLY A 5 -8.83 1.42 8.42
N ALA A 6 -9.23 2.40 9.23
CA ALA A 6 -10.08 3.47 8.73
C ALA A 6 -9.36 4.38 7.72
N VAL A 7 -9.94 4.47 6.51
CA VAL A 7 -9.48 5.37 5.45
C VAL A 7 -9.84 6.80 5.79
N LYS A 8 -8.89 7.71 5.62
CA LYS A 8 -9.01 9.11 6.08
C LYS A 8 -8.69 10.10 4.96
N ASP A 9 -9.40 11.23 5.01
CA ASP A 9 -9.06 12.39 4.19
C ASP A 9 -7.80 13.10 4.70
N THR A 10 -7.29 14.06 3.93
CA THR A 10 -6.06 14.80 4.29
C THR A 10 -6.18 15.50 5.65
N TYR A 11 -7.32 16.11 5.97
CA TYR A 11 -7.49 16.83 7.24
C TYR A 11 -7.39 15.86 8.42
N GLU A 12 -8.04 14.70 8.33
CA GLU A 12 -7.99 13.66 9.35
C GLU A 12 -6.60 13.02 9.45
N LEU A 13 -5.92 12.78 8.33
CA LEU A 13 -4.54 12.26 8.33
C LEU A 13 -3.57 13.22 9.03
N LEU A 14 -3.66 14.54 8.74
CA LEU A 14 -2.82 15.55 9.41
C LEU A 14 -3.10 15.60 10.91
N ARG A 15 -4.39 15.65 11.29
CA ARG A 15 -4.79 15.65 12.70
C ARG A 15 -4.25 14.42 13.42
N ASP A 16 -4.48 13.23 12.88
CA ASP A 16 -4.04 11.99 13.51
C ASP A 16 -2.53 11.83 13.55
N GLY A 17 -1.81 12.31 12.52
CA GLY A 17 -0.35 12.38 12.56
C GLY A 17 0.14 13.27 13.70
N ILE A 18 -0.42 14.48 13.86
CA ILE A 18 -0.14 15.35 15.01
C ILE A 18 -0.40 14.61 16.33
N ARG A 19 -1.57 13.96 16.47
CA ARG A 19 -1.91 13.21 17.69
C ARG A 19 -0.89 12.12 18.00
N LYS A 20 -0.47 11.38 16.98
CA LYS A 20 0.46 10.24 17.12
C LYS A 20 1.79 10.73 17.66
N ILE A 21 2.36 11.81 17.11
CA ILE A 21 3.60 12.38 17.62
C ILE A 21 3.41 12.89 19.06
N LEU A 22 2.35 13.67 19.34
CA LEU A 22 2.05 14.18 20.68
C LEU A 22 1.79 13.10 21.74
N SER A 23 1.49 11.86 21.31
CA SER A 23 1.33 10.71 22.20
C SER A 23 2.64 9.98 22.50
N CYS A 24 3.63 10.12 21.62
CA CYS A 24 4.97 9.54 21.78
C CYS A 24 5.98 10.51 22.42
N MET A 25 5.68 11.81 22.44
CA MET A 25 6.52 12.81 23.11
C MET A 25 6.39 12.78 24.63
N ASP A 26 7.48 13.14 25.30
CA ASP A 26 7.48 13.43 26.73
C ASP A 26 6.71 14.72 27.07
N LYS A 27 6.26 14.84 28.32
CA LYS A 27 5.44 15.97 28.78
C LYS A 27 6.17 17.32 28.69
N LYS A 28 7.50 17.36 28.91
CA LYS A 28 8.31 18.59 28.94
C LYS A 28 8.51 19.14 27.53
N THR A 29 8.69 18.29 26.53
CA THR A 29 8.72 18.72 25.12
C THR A 29 7.34 19.17 24.67
N LYS A 30 6.30 18.38 24.98
CA LYS A 30 4.92 18.70 24.62
C LYS A 30 4.44 20.05 25.17
N SER A 31 4.81 20.42 26.39
CA SER A 31 4.42 21.70 26.99
C SER A 31 5.03 22.93 26.31
N LYS A 32 6.08 22.76 25.49
CA LYS A 32 6.71 23.86 24.73
C LYS A 32 6.01 24.12 23.40
N ILE A 33 5.12 23.24 22.96
CA ILE A 33 4.47 23.32 21.65
C ILE A 33 3.17 24.12 21.78
N ASN A 34 3.14 25.31 21.19
CA ASN A 34 1.93 26.14 21.14
C ASN A 34 1.12 25.85 19.86
N LEU A 35 0.24 24.86 19.93
CA LEU A 35 -0.66 24.50 18.82
C LEU A 35 -1.76 25.55 18.63
N SER A 36 -1.97 25.90 17.37
CA SER A 36 -3.02 26.82 16.92
C SER A 36 -4.41 26.20 17.13
N LEU A 37 -4.53 24.89 16.88
CA LEU A 37 -5.72 24.11 17.20
C LEU A 37 -5.55 23.44 18.56
N LYS A 38 -6.42 23.80 19.50
CA LYS A 38 -6.49 23.16 20.82
C LYS A 38 -6.97 21.71 20.76
N ALA A 39 -7.66 21.33 19.68
CA ALA A 39 -8.39 20.05 19.53
C ALA A 39 -7.58 18.95 18.78
N ASN A 40 -6.40 18.63 19.31
CA ASN A 40 -5.52 17.54 18.83
C ASN A 40 -5.32 16.41 19.87
N GLY A 41 -6.11 16.36 20.93
CA GLY A 41 -6.20 15.28 21.91
C GLY A 41 -6.96 14.04 21.41
N LYS A 42 -6.80 12.93 22.14
CA LYS A 42 -7.51 11.67 21.88
C LYS A 42 -8.99 11.84 22.25
N GLY A 43 -9.89 11.58 21.30
CA GLY A 43 -11.34 11.74 21.50
C GLY A 43 -11.90 13.10 21.10
N ASP A 44 -11.04 14.01 20.63
CA ASP A 44 -11.48 15.35 20.25
C ASP A 44 -12.46 15.31 19.07
N PRO A 45 -13.51 16.15 19.13
CA PRO A 45 -14.51 16.19 18.07
C PRO A 45 -13.89 16.62 16.74
N LYS A 46 -14.56 16.28 15.64
CA LYS A 46 -14.20 16.84 14.32
C LYS A 46 -14.32 18.37 14.35
N PRO A 47 -13.52 19.12 13.57
CA PRO A 47 -13.65 20.57 13.49
C PRO A 47 -15.08 20.92 13.07
N LYS A 48 -15.70 21.83 13.81
CA LYS A 48 -17.05 22.31 13.54
C LYS A 48 -16.99 23.40 12.47
N ILE A 49 -16.70 23.01 11.23
CA ILE A 49 -16.65 23.90 10.07
C ILE A 49 -17.70 23.49 9.04
N SER A 50 -18.08 24.45 8.20
CA SER A 50 -18.85 24.22 6.98
C SER A 50 -17.96 23.61 5.90
N TRP A 51 -18.06 22.29 5.70
CA TRP A 51 -17.30 21.58 4.66
C TRP A 51 -17.67 21.99 3.22
N LYS A 52 -18.81 22.65 3.03
CA LYS A 52 -19.19 23.23 1.73
C LYS A 52 -18.50 24.56 1.47
N ASP A 53 -18.12 25.30 2.53
CA ASP A 53 -17.38 26.53 2.38
C ASP A 53 -15.91 26.22 2.04
N LYS A 54 -15.41 26.87 0.97
CA LYS A 54 -14.01 26.75 0.57
C LYS A 54 -13.09 27.54 1.50
N LYS A 55 -13.54 28.70 2.00
CA LYS A 55 -12.75 29.57 2.87
C LYS A 55 -12.52 28.91 4.22
N GLU A 56 -13.56 28.38 4.86
CA GLU A 56 -13.41 27.68 6.15
C GLU A 56 -12.50 26.45 6.05
N ARG A 57 -12.61 25.68 4.95
CA ARG A 57 -11.69 24.56 4.70
C ARG A 57 -10.24 25.01 4.53
N GLN A 58 -10.03 26.10 3.79
CA GLN A 58 -8.70 26.66 3.57
C GLN A 58 -8.08 27.17 4.88
N GLU A 59 -8.87 27.83 5.73
CA GLU A 59 -8.44 28.30 7.04
C GLU A 59 -8.08 27.13 7.97
N LEU A 60 -8.92 26.09 8.02
CA LEU A 60 -8.61 24.87 8.76
C LEU A 60 -7.31 24.22 8.27
N LEU A 61 -7.11 24.13 6.95
CA LEU A 61 -5.90 23.57 6.37
C LEU A 61 -4.66 24.37 6.79
N PHE A 62 -4.74 25.70 6.74
CA PHE A 62 -3.65 26.58 7.17
C PHE A 62 -3.28 26.34 8.64
N LEU A 63 -4.27 26.29 9.53
CA LEU A 63 -4.05 26.03 10.96
C LEU A 63 -3.42 24.64 11.20
N LEU A 64 -3.90 23.61 10.49
CA LEU A 64 -3.35 22.26 10.59
C LEU A 64 -1.91 22.19 10.10
N VAL A 65 -1.59 22.76 8.94
CA VAL A 65 -0.22 22.74 8.40
C VAL A 65 0.73 23.53 9.31
N SER A 66 0.26 24.64 9.90
CA SER A 66 1.03 25.38 10.92
C SER A 66 1.34 24.49 12.13
N ASP A 67 0.35 23.76 12.64
CA ASP A 67 0.53 22.85 13.77
C ASP A 67 1.44 21.67 13.46
N VAL A 68 1.34 21.11 12.24
CA VAL A 68 2.27 20.09 11.74
C VAL A 68 3.71 20.59 11.79
N ARG A 69 3.99 21.79 11.25
CA ARG A 69 5.34 22.38 11.26
C ARG A 69 5.83 22.56 12.69
N LYS A 70 4.99 23.07 13.58
CA LYS A 70 5.30 23.25 15.01
C LYS A 70 5.58 21.95 15.75
N VAL A 71 4.96 20.84 15.36
CA VAL A 71 5.20 19.54 16.00
C VAL A 71 6.48 18.91 15.45
N LEU A 72 6.67 18.94 14.13
CA LEU A 72 7.85 18.36 13.48
C LEU A 72 9.16 19.07 13.86
N GLN A 73 9.15 20.40 14.03
CA GLN A 73 10.35 21.14 14.47
C GLN A 73 10.87 20.73 15.86
N HIS A 74 10.05 20.07 16.68
CA HIS A 74 10.42 19.57 18.01
C HIS A 74 10.89 18.12 18.00
N VAL A 75 10.95 17.48 16.83
CA VAL A 75 11.40 16.09 16.67
C VAL A 75 12.60 16.06 15.72
N ASP A 76 13.76 15.75 16.27
CA ASP A 76 14.98 15.56 15.49
C ASP A 76 15.16 14.07 15.17
N THR A 77 14.77 13.68 13.96
CA THR A 77 14.81 12.28 13.51
C THR A 77 16.23 11.79 13.18
N SER A 78 17.22 12.69 13.15
CA SER A 78 18.63 12.37 12.90
C SER A 78 19.37 11.86 14.14
N LYS A 79 18.84 12.14 15.34
CA LYS A 79 19.40 11.65 16.59
C LYS A 79 19.39 10.13 16.66
N GLU A 80 20.48 9.55 17.15
CA GLU A 80 20.61 8.10 17.33
C GLU A 80 19.74 7.58 18.48
N ASP A 81 19.56 8.38 19.54
CA ASP A 81 18.87 8.02 20.78
C ASP A 81 17.36 8.34 20.78
N ILE A 82 16.81 8.77 19.64
CA ILE A 82 15.37 9.06 19.54
C ILE A 82 14.53 7.78 19.69
N ASP A 83 13.44 7.88 20.45
CA ASP A 83 12.45 6.81 20.53
C ASP A 83 11.92 6.42 19.13
N ALA A 84 11.97 5.13 18.83
CA ALA A 84 11.59 4.60 17.52
C ALA A 84 10.12 4.92 17.16
N LYS A 85 9.20 4.92 18.14
CA LYS A 85 7.79 5.25 17.87
C LYS A 85 7.63 6.72 17.54
N LEU A 86 8.34 7.61 18.23
CA LEU A 86 8.35 9.04 17.93
C LEU A 86 8.94 9.31 16.55
N LYS A 87 10.08 8.69 16.21
CA LYS A 87 10.71 8.78 14.87
C LYS A 87 9.76 8.31 13.77
N ASN A 88 9.14 7.14 13.95
CA ASN A 88 8.18 6.60 12.99
C ASN A 88 6.94 7.48 12.85
N ALA A 89 6.42 8.06 13.94
CA ALA A 89 5.30 8.99 13.89
C ALA A 89 5.65 10.29 13.15
N ALA A 90 6.86 10.83 13.36
CA ALA A 90 7.35 12.02 12.67
C ALA A 90 7.55 11.76 11.18
N ASN A 91 8.20 10.65 10.81
CA ASN A 91 8.39 10.25 9.41
C ASN A 91 7.06 10.03 8.70
N LEU A 92 6.09 9.39 9.37
CA LEU A 92 4.75 9.19 8.83
C LEU A 92 4.03 10.52 8.56
N LEU A 93 4.06 11.46 9.51
CA LEU A 93 3.44 12.78 9.32
C LEU A 93 4.15 13.56 8.20
N ALA A 94 5.48 13.53 8.14
CA ALA A 94 6.25 14.15 7.07
C ALA A 94 5.86 13.58 5.70
N LYS A 95 5.71 12.25 5.58
CA LYS A 95 5.23 11.58 4.36
C LYS A 95 3.82 12.03 3.98
N ILE A 96 2.89 12.14 4.94
CA ILE A 96 1.51 12.61 4.71
C ILE A 96 1.52 14.05 4.17
N VAL A 97 2.37 14.92 4.70
CA VAL A 97 2.50 16.30 4.23
C VAL A 97 3.05 16.32 2.81
N SER A 98 4.14 15.59 2.54
CA SER A 98 4.78 15.59 1.23
C SER A 98 3.90 15.00 0.12
N GLN A 99 2.99 14.08 0.44
CA GLN A 99 2.07 13.48 -0.54
C GLN A 99 0.86 14.37 -0.86
N ASP A 100 0.28 15.03 0.15
CA ASP A 100 -1.04 15.67 0.03
C ASP A 100 -0.96 17.20 -0.01
N ILE A 101 0.11 17.81 0.49
CA ILE A 101 0.23 19.28 0.63
C ILE A 101 1.25 19.84 -0.35
N GLU A 102 0.89 20.95 -0.97
CA GLU A 102 1.76 21.81 -1.77
C GLU A 102 1.59 23.26 -1.32
N GLU A 103 2.57 24.10 -1.61
CA GLU A 103 2.46 25.55 -1.38
C GLU A 103 2.11 26.23 -2.70
N ASP A 104 1.24 27.23 -2.65
CA ASP A 104 0.95 28.06 -3.80
C ASP A 104 2.00 29.15 -4.01
N LYS A 105 1.81 30.00 -5.03
CA LYS A 105 2.73 31.09 -5.37
C LYS A 105 2.93 32.12 -4.24
N ARG A 106 2.06 32.12 -3.23
CA ARG A 106 2.12 33.01 -2.06
C ARG A 106 2.65 32.29 -0.82
N GLY A 107 3.05 31.02 -0.94
CA GLY A 107 3.49 30.18 0.19
C GLY A 107 2.32 29.65 1.03
N GLU A 108 1.07 29.79 0.57
CA GLU A 108 -0.09 29.27 1.29
C GLU A 108 -0.26 27.77 1.03
N PRO A 109 -0.52 26.95 2.06
CA PRO A 109 -0.72 25.53 1.89
C PRO A 109 -2.00 25.23 1.12
N ARG A 110 -1.93 24.30 0.18
CA ARG A 110 -3.06 23.76 -0.59
C ARG A 110 -2.98 22.24 -0.64
N ILE A 111 -4.13 21.60 -0.78
CA ILE A 111 -4.17 20.18 -1.09
C ILE A 111 -3.78 20.02 -2.56
N ARG A 112 -2.77 19.19 -2.81
CA ARG A 112 -2.26 18.86 -4.13
C ARG A 112 -3.38 18.34 -5.03
N LYS A 113 -3.35 18.73 -6.30
CA LYS A 113 -4.25 18.16 -7.31
C LYS A 113 -3.80 16.75 -7.69
N GLY A 114 -4.72 15.80 -7.62
CA GLY A 114 -4.45 14.38 -7.89
C GLY A 114 -4.25 13.58 -6.62
N VAL A 115 -3.87 12.32 -6.77
CA VAL A 115 -3.65 11.37 -5.66
C VAL A 115 -2.27 10.75 -5.87
N ALA A 116 -1.42 10.80 -4.85
CA ALA A 116 -0.10 10.15 -4.90
C ALA A 116 -0.24 8.64 -5.13
N LYS A 117 0.65 8.04 -5.94
CA LYS A 117 0.60 6.60 -6.25
C LYS A 117 0.67 5.76 -4.97
N ASP A 118 1.60 6.08 -4.08
CA ASP A 118 1.81 5.41 -2.78
C ASP A 118 1.20 6.18 -1.61
N ARG A 119 0.02 6.78 -1.82
CA ARG A 119 -0.66 7.60 -0.81
C ARG A 119 -0.92 6.77 0.44
N VAL A 120 -0.45 7.27 1.59
CA VAL A 120 -0.87 6.80 2.91
C VAL A 120 -2.34 7.17 3.09
N ILE A 121 -3.19 6.17 3.29
CA ILE A 121 -4.64 6.34 3.45
C ILE A 121 -5.12 6.13 4.89
N SER A 122 -4.26 5.61 5.76
CA SER A 122 -4.54 5.40 7.18
C SER A 122 -3.30 5.67 8.04
N THR A 123 -3.50 6.30 9.19
CA THR A 123 -2.44 6.52 10.20
C THR A 123 -2.26 5.36 11.16
N THR A 124 -3.27 4.49 11.28
CA THR A 124 -3.24 3.26 12.09
C THR A 124 -2.66 2.11 11.32
N ASP A 125 -2.89 2.09 10.00
CA ASP A 125 -2.33 1.11 9.08
C ASP A 125 -1.68 1.81 7.87
N PRO A 126 -0.44 2.31 8.02
CA PRO A 126 0.25 3.06 6.97
C PRO A 126 0.63 2.24 5.74
N GLU A 127 0.62 0.90 5.81
CA GLU A 127 0.93 0.01 4.69
C GLU A 127 -0.29 -0.33 3.83
N MET A 128 -1.49 -0.03 4.32
CA MET A 128 -2.71 -0.11 3.52
C MET A 128 -2.64 0.82 2.31
N ARG A 129 -3.11 0.34 1.15
CA ARG A 129 -3.11 1.12 -0.10
C ARG A 129 -4.50 1.18 -0.71
N TYR A 130 -4.70 2.19 -1.55
CA TYR A 130 -5.83 2.22 -2.46
C TYR A 130 -5.52 1.34 -3.67
N GLY A 131 -6.40 0.39 -3.95
CA GLY A 131 -6.18 -0.58 -5.02
C GLY A 131 -7.38 -0.76 -5.93
N ARG A 132 -7.14 -1.46 -7.04
CA ARG A 132 -8.17 -1.88 -7.98
C ARG A 132 -8.09 -3.38 -8.21
N LYS A 133 -9.23 -4.04 -8.08
CA LYS A 133 -9.44 -5.43 -8.48
C LYS A 133 -9.85 -5.52 -9.94
N SER A 134 -10.59 -4.52 -10.44
CA SER A 134 -10.99 -4.36 -11.83
C SER A 134 -11.20 -2.89 -12.16
N GLY A 135 -11.53 -2.56 -13.42
CA GLY A 135 -11.83 -1.18 -13.82
C GLY A 135 -12.87 -0.50 -12.93
N ALA A 136 -13.90 -1.24 -12.51
CA ALA A 136 -14.97 -0.77 -11.61
C ALA A 136 -14.74 -1.15 -10.12
N GLY A 137 -14.05 -2.25 -9.84
CA GLY A 137 -13.83 -2.76 -8.48
C GLY A 137 -12.66 -2.07 -7.79
N LYS A 138 -12.96 -1.06 -6.97
CA LYS A 138 -12.00 -0.31 -6.15
C LYS A 138 -12.02 -0.84 -4.71
N PHE A 139 -10.88 -0.85 -4.03
CA PHE A 139 -10.80 -1.23 -2.61
C PHE A 139 -9.71 -0.44 -1.87
N ASN A 140 -9.78 -0.45 -0.55
CA ASN A 140 -8.73 0.02 0.35
C ASN A 140 -8.24 -1.19 1.15
N GLY A 141 -6.96 -1.50 1.09
CA GLY A 141 -6.47 -2.73 1.69
C GLY A 141 -5.14 -3.16 1.11
N TYR A 142 -4.94 -4.48 1.16
CA TYR A 142 -3.81 -5.18 0.60
C TYR A 142 -4.29 -6.04 -0.56
N LYS A 143 -3.40 -6.24 -1.53
CA LYS A 143 -3.56 -7.25 -2.59
C LYS A 143 -2.23 -7.94 -2.73
N THR A 144 -2.26 -9.26 -2.54
CA THR A 144 -1.05 -10.08 -2.56
C THR A 144 -0.92 -10.77 -3.90
N HIS A 145 0.29 -10.72 -4.42
CA HIS A 145 0.77 -11.46 -5.57
C HIS A 145 1.65 -12.58 -5.04
N ILE A 146 1.46 -13.81 -5.52
CA ILE A 146 2.18 -14.98 -5.03
C ILE A 146 2.71 -15.75 -6.23
N THR A 147 4.00 -16.06 -6.21
CA THR A 147 4.58 -17.09 -7.08
C THR A 147 4.79 -18.35 -6.26
N LYS A 148 4.61 -19.50 -6.91
CA LYS A 148 4.90 -20.78 -6.29
C LYS A 148 5.55 -21.72 -7.30
N ASP A 149 6.37 -22.62 -6.76
CA ASP A 149 6.69 -23.84 -7.44
C ASP A 149 5.43 -24.68 -7.55
N ALA A 150 5.38 -25.45 -8.60
CA ALA A 150 4.14 -25.89 -9.15
C ALA A 150 4.07 -27.40 -9.30
N SER A 151 5.23 -28.05 -9.35
CA SER A 151 5.37 -29.45 -8.99
C SER A 151 5.09 -29.66 -7.50
N SER A 152 5.58 -28.75 -6.65
CA SER A 152 5.56 -28.93 -5.18
C SER A 152 4.55 -28.05 -4.44
N ASP A 153 3.89 -27.12 -5.13
CA ASP A 153 3.03 -26.09 -4.54
C ASP A 153 3.71 -25.16 -3.51
N ILE A 154 5.05 -25.19 -3.40
CA ILE A 154 5.81 -24.37 -2.47
C ILE A 154 5.80 -22.91 -2.92
N VAL A 155 5.38 -21.99 -2.06
CA VAL A 155 5.47 -20.55 -2.33
C VAL A 155 6.94 -20.14 -2.51
N THR A 156 7.25 -19.55 -3.66
CA THR A 156 8.61 -19.13 -4.02
C THR A 156 8.83 -17.65 -3.78
N ASN A 157 7.78 -16.83 -3.88
CA ASN A 157 7.84 -15.40 -3.57
C ASN A 157 6.43 -14.82 -3.35
N ASN A 158 6.35 -13.67 -2.68
CA ASN A 158 5.12 -12.89 -2.55
C ASN A 158 5.37 -11.39 -2.40
N ASP A 159 4.44 -10.56 -2.86
CA ASP A 159 4.44 -9.11 -2.65
C ASP A 159 2.99 -8.61 -2.42
N ALA A 160 2.82 -7.61 -1.56
CA ALA A 160 1.53 -6.99 -1.20
C ALA A 160 1.33 -5.60 -1.85
N ALA A 161 1.48 -5.50 -3.16
CA ALA A 161 1.42 -4.25 -3.92
C ALA A 161 0.00 -3.90 -4.45
N ALA A 162 -0.88 -3.36 -3.59
CA ALA A 162 -2.29 -3.13 -3.98
C ALA A 162 -2.52 -2.04 -5.04
N ASN A 163 -1.57 -1.13 -5.21
CA ASN A 163 -1.64 0.02 -6.12
C ASN A 163 -0.89 -0.19 -7.44
N PHE A 164 -0.39 -1.39 -7.69
CA PHE A 164 0.23 -1.77 -8.96
C PHE A 164 -0.74 -2.59 -9.82
N PRO A 165 -0.70 -2.43 -11.15
CA PRO A 165 -1.36 -3.36 -12.05
C PRO A 165 -0.79 -4.78 -11.88
N ASP A 166 -1.66 -5.78 -11.92
CA ASP A 166 -1.27 -7.20 -11.73
C ASP A 166 -0.13 -7.60 -12.67
N GLN A 167 -0.29 -7.20 -13.92
CA GLN A 167 0.64 -7.40 -15.01
C GLN A 167 2.07 -6.93 -14.65
N ASP A 168 2.22 -5.83 -13.92
CA ASP A 168 3.53 -5.23 -13.62
C ASP A 168 4.27 -5.96 -12.48
N MET A 169 3.60 -6.87 -11.77
CA MET A 169 4.16 -7.59 -10.62
C MET A 169 4.86 -8.91 -10.98
N ALA A 170 4.63 -9.45 -12.19
CA ALA A 170 5.20 -10.74 -12.57
C ALA A 170 6.73 -10.73 -12.68
N GLU A 171 7.30 -9.68 -13.29
CA GLU A 171 8.73 -9.54 -13.53
C GLU A 171 9.51 -9.34 -12.20
N PRO A 172 9.15 -8.36 -11.34
CA PRO A 172 9.82 -8.17 -10.05
C PRO A 172 9.84 -9.44 -9.18
N LEU A 173 8.72 -10.17 -9.11
CA LEU A 173 8.64 -11.38 -8.28
C LEU A 173 9.54 -12.51 -8.78
N ILE A 174 9.75 -12.62 -10.10
CA ILE A 174 10.65 -13.62 -10.69
C ILE A 174 12.10 -13.22 -10.44
N ASP A 175 12.43 -11.95 -10.65
CA ASP A 175 13.79 -11.45 -10.48
C ASP A 175 14.22 -11.56 -9.01
N GLU A 176 13.38 -11.16 -8.07
CA GLU A 176 13.64 -11.34 -6.63
C GLU A 176 13.78 -12.82 -6.26
N ALA A 177 12.92 -13.71 -6.79
CA ALA A 177 13.04 -15.15 -6.51
C ALA A 177 14.37 -15.74 -7.03
N LYS A 178 14.88 -15.21 -8.14
CA LYS A 178 16.17 -15.60 -8.72
C LYS A 178 17.33 -15.04 -7.91
N GLU A 179 17.27 -13.77 -7.53
CA GLU A 179 18.32 -13.07 -6.81
C GLU A 179 18.47 -13.57 -5.38
N GLU A 180 17.37 -13.70 -4.64
CA GLU A 180 17.38 -14.07 -3.23
C GLU A 180 17.48 -15.58 -3.00
N PHE A 181 16.83 -16.39 -3.86
CA PHE A 181 16.71 -17.84 -3.66
C PHE A 181 17.34 -18.69 -4.76
N GLY A 182 17.94 -18.07 -5.79
CA GLY A 182 18.55 -18.81 -6.91
C GLY A 182 17.55 -19.55 -7.80
N ILE A 183 16.26 -19.23 -7.70
CA ILE A 183 15.19 -19.95 -8.41
C ILE A 183 15.21 -19.55 -9.89
N LYS A 184 15.35 -20.54 -10.76
CA LYS A 184 15.35 -20.35 -12.23
C LYS A 184 13.99 -20.69 -12.81
N THR A 185 13.15 -19.67 -13.01
CA THR A 185 11.83 -19.83 -13.64
C THR A 185 11.96 -20.17 -15.12
N LYS A 186 11.48 -21.34 -15.58
CA LYS A 186 11.50 -21.72 -17.01
C LYS A 186 10.30 -21.19 -17.79
N SER A 187 9.13 -21.18 -17.16
CA SER A 187 7.84 -20.77 -17.74
C SER A 187 6.95 -20.14 -16.66
N LEU A 188 6.01 -19.27 -17.04
CA LEU A 188 5.11 -18.59 -16.11
C LEU A 188 3.63 -18.82 -16.47
N THR A 189 2.90 -19.34 -15.48
CA THR A 189 1.49 -19.77 -15.46
C THR A 189 0.33 -18.77 -15.52
N GLY A 190 0.46 -17.47 -15.75
CA GLY A 190 -0.49 -16.43 -15.29
C GLY A 190 -1.99 -16.53 -15.64
N ASP A 191 -2.87 -15.93 -14.80
CA ASP A 191 -4.22 -15.59 -15.24
C ASP A 191 -4.19 -14.46 -16.30
N GLY A 192 -5.36 -14.16 -16.89
CA GLY A 192 -5.44 -13.16 -17.95
C GLY A 192 -4.96 -11.75 -17.56
N SER A 193 -4.93 -11.41 -16.26
CA SER A 193 -4.42 -10.11 -15.80
C SER A 193 -2.89 -9.99 -15.88
N TYR A 194 -2.17 -11.11 -15.89
CA TYR A 194 -0.72 -11.18 -16.12
C TYR A 194 -0.36 -11.46 -17.58
N GLY A 195 -1.36 -11.78 -18.40
CA GLY A 195 -1.20 -12.24 -19.78
C GLY A 195 -1.20 -11.15 -20.84
N SER A 196 -0.90 -9.89 -20.51
CA SER A 196 -0.98 -8.80 -21.50
C SER A 196 0.08 -8.95 -22.60
N SER A 197 -0.19 -8.42 -23.80
CA SER A 197 0.70 -8.52 -24.95
C SER A 197 2.09 -7.90 -24.71
N GLY A 198 2.17 -6.89 -23.84
CA GLY A 198 3.44 -6.30 -23.41
C GLY A 198 4.30 -7.27 -22.60
N ILE A 199 3.70 -7.98 -21.64
CA ILE A 199 4.39 -8.99 -20.83
C ILE A 199 4.74 -10.20 -21.66
N GLN A 200 3.82 -10.66 -22.52
CA GLN A 200 4.11 -11.75 -23.45
C GLN A 200 5.35 -11.44 -24.28
N LYS A 201 5.46 -10.23 -24.84
CA LYS A 201 6.65 -9.83 -25.60
C LYS A 201 7.90 -9.77 -24.73
N LYS A 202 7.82 -9.16 -23.55
CA LYS A 202 8.96 -9.09 -22.61
C LYS A 202 9.45 -10.47 -22.18
N MET A 203 8.51 -11.37 -21.89
CA MET A 203 8.78 -12.74 -21.43
C MET A 203 9.12 -13.71 -22.57
N SER A 204 8.81 -13.34 -23.82
CA SER A 204 9.21 -14.08 -25.04
C SER A 204 10.53 -13.59 -25.62
N GLN A 205 11.04 -12.44 -25.19
CA GLN A 205 12.40 -12.02 -25.52
C GLN A 205 13.41 -12.89 -24.75
N PRO A 206 14.56 -13.24 -25.37
CA PRO A 206 15.46 -14.26 -24.83
C PRO A 206 16.19 -13.76 -23.59
N LEU A 207 15.60 -14.01 -22.42
CA LEU A 207 16.33 -14.32 -21.19
C LEU A 207 16.62 -15.82 -21.23
N ASP A 208 17.64 -16.22 -21.99
CA ASP A 208 18.11 -17.60 -22.21
C ASP A 208 17.04 -18.71 -22.07
N LYS A 209 16.36 -18.99 -23.19
CA LYS A 209 15.42 -20.11 -23.40
C LYS A 209 14.25 -20.16 -22.41
N LYS A 210 13.20 -19.38 -22.67
CA LYS A 210 11.88 -19.56 -22.04
C LYS A 210 10.75 -19.53 -23.07
N ASN A 211 10.03 -20.64 -23.19
CA ASN A 211 8.73 -20.69 -23.83
C ASN A 211 7.69 -20.35 -22.76
N VAL A 212 6.99 -19.24 -22.90
CA VAL A 212 5.89 -18.85 -22.01
C VAL A 212 4.57 -19.15 -22.70
N LEU A 213 3.80 -20.10 -22.15
CA LEU A 213 2.45 -20.41 -22.60
C LEU A 213 1.47 -19.76 -21.61
N ILE A 214 0.80 -18.69 -22.04
CA ILE A 214 -0.30 -18.06 -21.27
C ILE A 214 -1.60 -18.70 -21.74
N ILE A 215 -2.17 -19.58 -20.93
CA ILE A 215 -3.47 -20.19 -21.20
C ILE A 215 -4.56 -19.23 -20.73
N SER A 216 -5.21 -18.56 -21.69
CA SER A 216 -6.32 -17.63 -21.42
C SER A 216 -7.58 -18.38 -20.98
N ASN A 217 -8.32 -17.80 -20.02
CA ASN A 217 -9.76 -17.90 -19.65
C ASN A 217 -10.59 -19.20 -19.74
N GLU A 218 -10.14 -20.27 -20.40
CA GLU A 218 -10.90 -21.50 -20.63
C GLU A 218 -11.07 -22.34 -19.34
N VAL A 219 -10.10 -22.23 -18.42
CA VAL A 219 -10.11 -22.89 -17.10
C VAL A 219 -11.20 -22.34 -16.17
N ARG A 220 -11.59 -21.06 -16.33
CA ARG A 220 -12.63 -20.41 -15.49
C ARG A 220 -14.03 -20.98 -15.72
N SER A 221 -14.29 -21.45 -16.93
CA SER A 221 -15.56 -22.09 -17.35
C SER A 221 -15.72 -23.47 -16.71
N LEU A 222 -14.63 -24.25 -16.70
CA LEU A 222 -14.59 -25.61 -16.15
C LEU A 222 -14.73 -25.61 -14.62
N ALA A 223 -14.01 -24.74 -13.91
CA ALA A 223 -14.09 -24.63 -12.45
C ALA A 223 -15.50 -24.27 -11.93
N ARG A 224 -16.28 -23.47 -12.68
CA ARG A 224 -17.67 -23.16 -12.31
C ARG A 224 -18.64 -24.31 -12.54
N LYS A 225 -18.35 -25.17 -13.51
CA LYS A 225 -19.19 -26.32 -13.89
C LYS A 225 -18.99 -27.49 -12.92
N GLU A 226 -17.77 -27.73 -12.45
CA GLU A 226 -17.45 -28.84 -11.55
C GLU A 226 -17.76 -28.56 -10.07
N LEU A 227 -17.60 -27.33 -9.57
CA LEU A 227 -17.67 -27.08 -8.12
C LEU A 227 -19.08 -26.80 -7.54
N LYS A 228 -20.13 -26.57 -8.35
CA LYS A 228 -21.53 -26.33 -7.88
C LYS A 228 -21.69 -25.38 -6.66
N ILE A 229 -20.78 -24.43 -6.42
CA ILE A 229 -20.91 -23.49 -5.29
C ILE A 229 -21.81 -22.30 -5.70
N ARG A 230 -22.99 -22.19 -5.08
CA ARG A 230 -23.78 -20.94 -5.06
C ARG A 230 -23.40 -20.13 -3.82
N PRO A 231 -23.07 -18.83 -3.95
CA PRO A 231 -22.79 -18.01 -2.78
C PRO A 231 -24.08 -17.47 -2.19
N GLU A 232 -24.43 -17.90 -0.97
CA GLU A 232 -25.32 -17.14 -0.10
C GLU A 232 -24.47 -16.18 0.75
N GLY A 233 -24.87 -14.90 0.77
CA GLY A 233 -24.40 -13.93 1.76
C GLY A 233 -22.95 -13.41 1.63
N GLY A 234 -22.81 -12.17 1.17
CA GLY A 234 -21.97 -11.17 1.85
C GLY A 234 -20.43 -11.21 1.77
N GLU A 235 -19.76 -12.35 1.67
CA GLU A 235 -18.28 -12.40 1.65
C GLU A 235 -17.76 -13.32 0.54
N ARG A 236 -16.95 -12.77 -0.36
CA ARG A 236 -16.23 -13.55 -1.37
C ARG A 236 -14.73 -13.37 -1.16
N ILE A 237 -14.17 -14.25 -0.34
CA ILE A 237 -12.73 -14.52 -0.28
C ILE A 237 -12.35 -15.15 -1.63
N ASN A 238 -11.62 -14.41 -2.46
CA ASN A 238 -10.99 -15.01 -3.64
C ASN A 238 -9.57 -15.41 -3.24
N MET A 239 -9.41 -16.67 -2.89
CA MET A 239 -8.11 -17.32 -2.69
C MET A 239 -7.85 -18.28 -3.86
N ALA A 240 -6.55 -18.46 -4.13
CA ALA A 240 -5.88 -19.44 -4.99
C ALA A 240 -5.84 -19.17 -6.50
N ILE A 241 -4.62 -19.11 -7.04
CA ILE A 241 -4.32 -19.63 -8.38
C ILE A 241 -3.08 -20.52 -8.28
N SER A 242 -3.21 -21.73 -8.84
CA SER A 242 -2.23 -22.80 -8.88
C SER A 242 -1.36 -22.74 -10.15
N TRP A 243 -0.13 -23.27 -10.14
CA TRP A 243 0.81 -23.23 -11.28
C TRP A 243 1.31 -24.66 -11.62
N GLU A 244 1.91 -24.84 -12.82
CA GLU A 244 2.63 -26.06 -13.29
C GLU A 244 4.12 -25.69 -13.59
N ILE A 245 5.09 -26.40 -13.01
CA ILE A 245 6.54 -26.28 -13.28
C ILE A 245 6.96 -27.70 -13.61
N LYS A 246 7.37 -27.89 -14.87
CA LYS A 246 8.03 -29.12 -15.28
C LYS A 246 9.49 -29.03 -14.83
N GLU A 247 9.74 -29.78 -13.76
CA GLU A 247 10.93 -29.92 -12.92
C GLU A 247 12.34 -29.82 -13.58
N GLY A 248 13.43 -29.68 -12.81
CA GLY A 248 13.50 -29.92 -11.37
C GLY A 248 14.73 -29.40 -10.66
N PHE A 249 14.69 -29.62 -9.35
CA PHE A 249 15.80 -29.50 -8.42
C PHE A 249 16.95 -30.46 -8.80
N PRO A 250 18.22 -30.08 -8.61
CA PRO A 250 19.28 -31.07 -8.60
C PRO A 250 19.08 -31.99 -7.38
N ARG A 251 18.97 -33.31 -7.64
CA ARG A 251 18.99 -34.31 -6.56
C ARG A 251 20.28 -34.12 -5.76
N ARG A 252 20.13 -33.93 -4.45
CA ARG A 252 21.23 -34.06 -3.49
C ARG A 252 21.73 -35.51 -3.62
N ARG A 253 22.96 -35.71 -4.08
CA ARG A 253 23.63 -37.01 -3.98
C ARG A 253 23.87 -37.25 -2.49
N GLU A 254 23.22 -38.28 -1.95
CA GLU A 254 23.71 -38.94 -0.75
C GLU A 254 24.98 -39.69 -1.16
N GLU A 255 26.13 -39.21 -0.68
CA GLU A 255 27.30 -39.99 -0.24
C GLU A 255 27.98 -39.22 0.90
#